data_AF-A0AA36NHP4-F1
#
_entry.id   AF-A0AA36NHP4-F1
#
_cell.length_a   1.000
_cell.length_b   1.000
_cell.length_c   1.000
_cell.angle_alpha   90.00
_cell.angle_beta   90.00
_cell.angle_gamma   90.00
#
_symmetry.space_group_name_H-M   'P 1'
#
loop_
_entity.id
_entity.type
_entity.pdbx_description
1 polymer ?
#
loop_
_entity_poly.entity_id
_entity_poly.type
_entity_poly.pdbx_seq_one_letter_code
_entity_poly.pdbx_strand_id
1 'polypeptide(L)'
;MCAMQAVQLRPSTPAPCAPTPRLRSAGPTAWPRHVRRGAGEVASLALGLACWRARRSYSRRCQVRLQAFYEATPREGCSFGASVRGFSVKEFLDDEDAMAQVREDMYKHRLLIFHGQTDLTPEDHIKLSEHLGSLDHILHRPHPKSPDPRLLRVANDDREGFMSVGTSGWHVDGVMLQAPFAAQTMHHLHAIEGGDTMFLGMNELYDSLDEDFRDLCDRLWFVSGVGEDLQQGEGQMSLLPLVYDHPFTGDKTMCFHLGQTYCLGFVEEVPLNLVMQVVANVMTRGDGLLKGAGAALKKHLAGPRDDCSSQFRFLPAVPVQEAIQKAIDAMDPDTRARAIARIEWDRGDLALIDNMALAHVPVPGTQTLPLVSGLRVFHRTTMTNSEAIPRNQRGAPSVLLAGKRREGPVSDDAFEDPESMRDILRALMAATPINMDELGGDQRGGEIQMPKSIPAREEALRALEESQQPLNLLKAVDEEIEAANANGREALTKTLKRLMAQYHPDRNQDQEKATVPIFRYLRRLRKEQGRPASVMAPTKDRVVDRLRKKASKIALGVGEGVAG
;
A
#
# COMPACT_ATOMS: atom_id res chain seq x y z
N MET A 1 50.52 15.72 -28.61
CA MET A 1 50.36 16.68 -29.73
C MET A 1 49.80 15.91 -30.92
N CYS A 2 48.77 16.48 -31.55
CA CYS A 2 48.02 16.12 -32.77
C CYS A 2 48.83 15.45 -33.90
N ALA A 3 48.28 14.76 -34.92
CA ALA A 3 46.93 14.61 -35.53
C ALA A 3 46.93 13.27 -36.33
N MET A 4 45.89 12.44 -36.30
CA MET A 4 44.70 12.40 -37.20
C MET A 4 44.97 12.27 -38.72
N GLN A 5 44.54 11.14 -39.29
CA GLN A 5 43.65 11.10 -40.47
C GLN A 5 42.82 9.81 -40.48
N ALA A 6 41.54 9.96 -40.85
CA ALA A 6 40.45 9.00 -40.67
C ALA A 6 40.10 8.26 -41.97
N VAL A 7 39.60 7.01 -41.84
CA VAL A 7 38.88 6.27 -42.88
C VAL A 7 37.45 6.06 -42.39
N GLN A 8 36.48 6.54 -43.16
CA GLN A 8 35.04 6.44 -42.90
C GLN A 8 34.51 5.06 -43.29
N LEU A 9 33.82 4.38 -42.37
CA LEU A 9 32.87 3.31 -42.67
C LEU A 9 31.47 3.79 -42.29
N ARG A 10 30.55 3.77 -43.26
CA ARG A 10 29.16 4.20 -43.09
C ARG A 10 28.34 3.12 -42.37
N PRO A 11 27.46 3.48 -41.42
CA PRO A 11 26.44 2.58 -40.89
C PRO A 11 25.24 2.47 -41.85
N SER A 12 24.76 1.25 -42.05
CA SER A 12 23.54 0.92 -42.79
C SER A 12 22.30 1.27 -41.96
N THR A 13 21.45 2.12 -42.50
CA THR A 13 20.11 2.44 -41.98
C THR A 13 19.09 1.34 -42.37
N PRO A 14 18.17 0.92 -41.49
CA PRO A 14 17.00 0.15 -41.88
C PRO A 14 15.95 1.06 -42.54
N ALA A 15 15.32 0.55 -43.60
CA ALA A 15 14.28 1.23 -44.38
C ALA A 15 12.97 1.43 -43.58
N PRO A 16 12.18 2.48 -43.85
CA PRO A 16 10.93 2.75 -43.13
C PRO A 16 9.79 1.84 -43.58
N CYS A 17 9.06 1.28 -42.62
CA CYS A 17 7.80 0.56 -42.86
C CYS A 17 6.72 1.52 -43.37
N ALA A 18 6.01 1.08 -44.42
CA ALA A 18 4.85 1.78 -44.99
C ALA A 18 3.64 1.78 -44.02
N PRO A 19 2.76 2.80 -44.08
CA PRO A 19 1.65 2.94 -43.14
C PRO A 19 0.48 1.99 -43.47
N THR A 20 -0.05 1.33 -42.45
CA THR A 20 -1.32 0.59 -42.47
C THR A 20 -2.52 1.53 -42.70
N PRO A 21 -3.48 1.19 -43.57
CA PRO A 21 -4.63 2.06 -43.83
C PRO A 21 -5.70 1.96 -42.73
N ARG A 22 -6.20 3.13 -42.32
CA ARG A 22 -7.32 3.31 -41.37
C ARG A 22 -8.62 2.74 -41.97
N LEU A 23 -9.24 1.77 -41.28
CA LEU A 23 -10.62 1.36 -41.54
C LEU A 23 -11.57 2.39 -40.92
N ARG A 24 -12.28 3.14 -41.78
CA ARG A 24 -13.44 3.96 -41.39
C ARG A 24 -14.68 3.07 -41.33
N SER A 25 -15.50 3.34 -40.32
CA SER A 25 -16.84 2.81 -40.12
C SER A 25 -17.79 3.14 -41.28
N ALA A 26 -18.57 2.14 -41.71
CA ALA A 26 -19.76 2.31 -42.54
C ALA A 26 -20.84 1.37 -42.02
N GLY A 27 -22.04 1.93 -41.79
CA GLY A 27 -23.17 1.26 -41.12
C GLY A 27 -23.91 0.21 -41.98
N PRO A 28 -24.99 -0.38 -41.44
CA PRO A 28 -25.59 -1.58 -42.01
C PRO A 28 -26.75 -1.23 -42.96
N THR A 29 -26.72 -1.71 -44.21
CA THR A 29 -27.94 -1.87 -45.00
C THR A 29 -27.84 -3.07 -45.97
N ALA A 30 -28.78 -4.01 -45.75
CA ALA A 30 -29.51 -4.88 -46.67
C ALA A 30 -28.84 -5.54 -47.91
N TRP A 31 -28.96 -6.87 -47.95
CA TRP A 31 -28.92 -7.79 -49.11
C TRP A 31 -30.03 -7.49 -50.15
N PRO A 32 -30.03 -7.97 -51.44
CA PRO A 32 -29.75 -9.38 -51.83
C PRO A 32 -29.21 -9.72 -53.26
N ARG A 33 -28.72 -10.98 -53.35
CA ARG A 33 -28.73 -11.99 -54.44
C ARG A 33 -28.80 -11.55 -55.93
N HIS A 34 -27.78 -11.96 -56.72
CA HIS A 34 -27.96 -12.78 -57.94
C HIS A 34 -26.65 -13.43 -58.42
N VAL A 35 -26.82 -14.60 -59.04
CA VAL A 35 -25.83 -15.61 -59.46
C VAL A 35 -25.24 -15.30 -60.84
N ARG A 36 -23.95 -15.59 -61.07
CA ARG A 36 -23.45 -16.34 -62.26
C ARG A 36 -22.00 -16.82 -62.10
N ARG A 37 -21.81 -18.08 -62.51
CA ARG A 37 -20.59 -18.91 -62.49
C ARG A 37 -19.60 -18.51 -63.61
N GLY A 38 -18.31 -18.74 -63.39
CA GLY A 38 -17.35 -18.99 -64.46
C GLY A 38 -15.88 -18.78 -64.11
N ALA A 39 -15.09 -19.87 -64.17
CA ALA A 39 -13.63 -19.95 -64.24
C ALA A 39 -12.82 -19.74 -62.94
N GLY A 40 -12.16 -20.80 -62.47
CA GLY A 40 -11.15 -20.70 -61.42
C GLY A 40 -10.62 -22.01 -60.80
N GLU A 41 -10.82 -23.19 -61.39
CA GLU A 41 -10.44 -24.47 -60.76
C GLU A 41 -8.98 -24.91 -60.93
N VAL A 42 -8.07 -24.03 -61.37
CA VAL A 42 -6.63 -24.37 -61.49
C VAL A 42 -5.74 -23.53 -60.55
N ALA A 43 -6.31 -22.60 -59.77
CA ALA A 43 -5.55 -21.77 -58.82
C ALA A 43 -5.49 -22.32 -57.38
N SER A 44 -6.35 -23.28 -57.00
CA SER A 44 -6.43 -23.77 -55.61
C SER A 44 -5.46 -24.91 -55.25
N LEU A 45 -4.86 -25.60 -56.23
CA LEU A 45 -3.91 -26.69 -55.94
C LEU A 45 -2.46 -26.22 -55.79
N ALA A 46 -2.06 -25.10 -56.42
CA ALA A 46 -0.71 -24.55 -56.30
C ALA A 46 -0.48 -23.80 -54.97
N LEU A 47 -1.51 -23.13 -54.44
CA LEU A 47 -1.48 -22.49 -53.13
C LEU A 47 -1.54 -23.50 -51.97
N GLY A 48 -2.21 -24.64 -52.16
CA GLY A 48 -2.28 -25.73 -51.18
C GLY A 48 -0.94 -26.42 -50.92
N LEU A 49 -0.15 -26.71 -51.98
CA LEU A 49 1.16 -27.36 -51.82
C LEU A 49 2.24 -26.43 -51.29
N ALA A 50 2.19 -25.13 -51.60
CA ALA A 50 3.10 -24.12 -51.06
C ALA A 50 2.86 -23.88 -49.56
N CYS A 51 1.59 -23.82 -49.12
CA CYS A 51 1.25 -23.76 -47.70
C CYS A 51 1.59 -25.05 -46.94
N TRP A 52 1.50 -26.23 -47.58
CA TRP A 52 1.84 -27.50 -46.93
C TRP A 52 3.35 -27.73 -46.80
N ARG A 53 4.16 -27.34 -47.80
CA ARG A 53 5.63 -27.37 -47.72
C ARG A 53 6.19 -26.26 -46.82
N ALA A 54 5.59 -25.08 -46.79
CA ALA A 54 5.94 -24.03 -45.82
C ALA A 54 5.61 -24.46 -44.39
N ARG A 55 4.46 -25.11 -44.14
CA ARG A 55 4.11 -25.65 -42.81
C ARG A 55 5.03 -26.77 -42.35
N ARG A 56 5.51 -27.66 -43.25
CA ARG A 56 6.47 -28.73 -42.88
C ARG A 56 7.91 -28.24 -42.71
N SER A 57 8.30 -27.15 -43.37
CA SER A 57 9.62 -26.53 -43.19
C SER A 57 9.66 -25.58 -41.99
N TYR A 58 8.53 -24.99 -41.60
CA TYR A 58 8.41 -24.21 -40.36
C TYR A 58 8.24 -25.12 -39.12
N SER A 59 7.55 -26.27 -39.26
CA SER A 59 7.37 -27.23 -38.16
C SER A 59 8.58 -28.14 -37.89
N ARG A 60 9.69 -28.00 -38.63
CA ARG A 60 10.95 -28.75 -38.38
C ARG A 60 12.10 -27.86 -37.90
N ARG A 61 11.92 -26.53 -37.83
CA ARG A 61 12.90 -25.58 -37.28
C ARG A 61 12.56 -25.05 -35.88
N CYS A 62 11.38 -25.36 -35.34
CA CYS A 62 10.99 -24.99 -33.97
C CYS A 62 10.72 -26.24 -33.10
N GLN A 63 11.64 -27.19 -33.14
CA GLN A 63 11.76 -28.24 -32.13
C GLN A 63 13.22 -28.29 -31.65
N VAL A 64 13.78 -27.14 -31.31
CA VAL A 64 14.79 -27.13 -30.25
C VAL A 64 13.96 -27.12 -28.98
N ARG A 65 13.76 -28.30 -28.40
CA ARG A 65 13.43 -28.37 -26.98
C ARG A 65 14.70 -27.87 -26.31
N LEU A 66 14.81 -26.56 -26.10
CA LEU A 66 15.88 -25.99 -25.28
C LEU A 66 15.80 -26.77 -23.97
N GLN A 67 16.85 -27.52 -23.65
CA GLN A 67 16.96 -28.08 -22.31
C GLN A 67 16.84 -26.89 -21.36
N ALA A 68 15.94 -26.99 -20.39
CA ALA A 68 15.83 -26.00 -19.34
C ALA A 68 17.22 -25.84 -18.69
N PHE A 69 17.64 -24.59 -18.45
CA PHE A 69 18.95 -24.28 -17.87
C PHE A 69 19.08 -24.85 -16.45
N TYR A 70 17.97 -24.90 -15.74
CA TYR A 70 17.79 -25.56 -14.46
C TYR A 70 16.39 -26.19 -14.38
N GLU A 71 16.18 -27.04 -13.38
CA GLU A 71 14.87 -27.61 -13.06
C GLU A 71 14.30 -26.99 -11.78
N ALA A 72 13.13 -26.35 -11.89
CA ALA A 72 12.36 -25.85 -10.75
C ALA A 72 11.41 -26.95 -10.24
N THR A 73 11.59 -27.37 -8.99
CA THR A 73 10.72 -28.35 -8.33
C THR A 73 9.63 -27.61 -7.57
N PRO A 74 8.33 -27.74 -7.94
CA PRO A 74 7.24 -27.10 -7.20
C PRO A 74 7.18 -27.58 -5.76
N ARG A 75 6.74 -26.70 -4.86
CA ARG A 75 6.52 -27.05 -3.46
C ARG A 75 5.31 -27.97 -3.32
N GLU A 76 5.45 -29.05 -2.57
CA GLU A 76 4.33 -29.93 -2.25
C GLU A 76 3.34 -29.25 -1.29
N GLY A 77 2.04 -29.43 -1.54
CA GLY A 77 0.96 -28.95 -0.66
C GLY A 77 0.63 -27.47 -0.75
N CYS A 78 1.46 -26.65 -1.42
CA CYS A 78 1.23 -25.23 -1.65
C CYS A 78 0.89 -24.99 -3.13
N SER A 79 0.03 -24.02 -3.44
CA SER A 79 -0.32 -23.71 -4.85
C SER A 79 0.77 -22.89 -5.56
N PHE A 80 1.71 -22.33 -4.80
CA PHE A 80 2.84 -21.56 -5.30
C PHE A 80 4.15 -22.01 -4.63
N GLY A 81 5.26 -21.47 -5.12
CA GLY A 81 6.59 -21.81 -4.64
C GLY A 81 7.25 -22.91 -5.47
N ALA A 82 8.52 -22.70 -5.81
CA ALA A 82 9.38 -23.72 -6.37
C ALA A 82 10.82 -23.55 -5.86
N SER A 83 11.54 -24.67 -5.77
CA SER A 83 12.94 -24.72 -5.37
C SER A 83 13.82 -25.20 -6.52
N VAL A 84 14.98 -24.58 -6.65
CA VAL A 84 16.06 -24.97 -7.57
C VAL A 84 17.27 -25.35 -6.73
N ARG A 85 17.83 -26.54 -6.99
CA ARG A 85 18.98 -27.08 -6.25
C ARG A 85 20.03 -27.58 -7.23
N GLY A 86 21.30 -27.45 -6.86
CA GLY A 86 22.43 -27.94 -7.68
C GLY A 86 22.82 -27.03 -8.85
N PHE A 87 22.29 -25.81 -8.90
CA PHE A 87 22.61 -24.81 -9.92
C PHE A 87 23.03 -23.50 -9.25
N SER A 88 24.05 -22.82 -9.80
CA SER A 88 24.41 -21.46 -9.41
C SER A 88 23.89 -20.48 -10.45
N VAL A 89 23.09 -19.48 -10.03
CA VAL A 89 22.57 -18.45 -10.96
C VAL A 89 23.71 -17.68 -11.64
N LYS A 90 24.87 -17.59 -10.97
CA LYS A 90 26.07 -16.93 -11.47
C LYS A 90 26.56 -17.49 -12.81
N GLU A 91 26.34 -18.78 -13.07
CA GLU A 91 26.81 -19.44 -14.28
C GLU A 91 26.08 -18.96 -15.55
N PHE A 92 24.91 -18.33 -15.39
CA PHE A 92 24.05 -17.95 -16.50
C PHE A 92 23.47 -16.53 -16.38
N LEU A 93 24.05 -15.65 -15.53
CA LEU A 93 23.63 -14.23 -15.42
C LEU A 93 23.78 -13.44 -16.71
N ASP A 94 24.72 -13.82 -17.58
CA ASP A 94 24.94 -13.18 -18.89
C ASP A 94 24.12 -13.81 -20.02
N ASP A 95 23.38 -14.88 -19.73
CA ASP A 95 22.57 -15.59 -20.73
C ASP A 95 21.11 -15.11 -20.69
N GLU A 96 20.70 -14.38 -21.72
CA GLU A 96 19.36 -13.80 -21.82
C GLU A 96 18.25 -14.85 -21.90
N ASP A 97 18.50 -16.01 -22.52
CA ASP A 97 17.51 -17.09 -22.61
C ASP A 97 17.35 -17.74 -21.22
N ALA A 98 18.44 -17.89 -20.46
CA ALA A 98 18.37 -18.37 -19.08
C ALA A 98 17.64 -17.38 -18.18
N MET A 99 17.94 -16.08 -18.28
CA MET A 99 17.23 -15.03 -17.52
C MET A 99 15.76 -14.91 -17.93
N ALA A 100 15.42 -15.21 -19.20
CA ALA A 100 14.03 -15.33 -19.63
C ALA A 100 13.32 -16.51 -18.94
N GLN A 101 13.97 -17.67 -18.84
CA GLN A 101 13.42 -18.80 -18.08
C GLN A 101 13.23 -18.43 -16.60
N VAL A 102 14.20 -17.75 -15.98
CA VAL A 102 14.09 -17.27 -14.58
C VAL A 102 12.87 -16.38 -14.37
N ARG A 103 12.64 -15.41 -15.27
CA ARG A 103 11.45 -14.56 -15.20
C ARG A 103 10.15 -15.36 -15.37
N GLU A 104 10.09 -16.26 -16.34
CA GLU A 104 8.91 -17.09 -16.59
C GLU A 104 8.60 -17.99 -15.39
N ASP A 105 9.60 -18.67 -14.84
CA ASP A 105 9.45 -19.52 -13.65
C ASP A 105 9.09 -18.70 -12.40
N MET A 106 9.62 -17.49 -12.24
CA MET A 106 9.22 -16.59 -11.14
C MET A 106 7.73 -16.24 -11.22
N TYR A 107 7.21 -15.83 -12.37
CA TYR A 107 5.77 -15.53 -12.51
C TYR A 107 4.90 -16.78 -12.37
N LYS A 108 5.34 -17.90 -12.96
CA LYS A 108 4.62 -19.18 -12.90
C LYS A 108 4.51 -19.72 -11.47
N HIS A 109 5.59 -19.64 -10.70
CA HIS A 109 5.66 -20.19 -9.35
C HIS A 109 5.42 -19.13 -8.27
N ARG A 110 5.38 -17.84 -8.62
CA ARG A 110 5.25 -16.65 -7.76
C ARG A 110 6.37 -16.46 -6.72
N LEU A 111 7.01 -17.55 -6.30
CA LEU A 111 8.17 -17.61 -5.42
C LEU A 111 9.13 -18.68 -5.96
N LEU A 112 10.33 -18.28 -6.35
CA LEU A 112 11.37 -19.17 -6.87
C LEU A 112 12.61 -19.07 -5.99
N ILE A 113 13.05 -20.19 -5.40
CA ILE A 113 14.17 -20.21 -4.45
C ILE A 113 15.33 -21.01 -5.04
N PHE A 114 16.46 -20.35 -5.28
CA PHE A 114 17.73 -20.99 -5.59
C PHE A 114 18.49 -21.26 -4.30
N HIS A 115 18.71 -22.52 -3.98
CA HIS A 115 19.44 -22.90 -2.77
C HIS A 115 20.95 -22.88 -2.99
N GLY A 116 21.71 -22.55 -1.93
CA GLY A 116 23.17 -22.72 -1.91
C GLY A 116 23.99 -21.72 -2.73
N GLN A 117 23.45 -20.53 -3.01
CA GLN A 117 24.12 -19.42 -3.72
C GLN A 117 25.13 -18.69 -2.81
N THR A 118 26.07 -19.44 -2.22
CA THR A 118 27.01 -18.91 -1.21
C THR A 118 28.15 -18.07 -1.79
N ASP A 119 28.41 -18.20 -3.09
CA ASP A 119 29.46 -17.50 -3.84
C ASP A 119 28.92 -16.33 -4.68
N LEU A 120 27.62 -16.04 -4.58
CA LEU A 120 26.97 -14.90 -5.23
C LEU A 120 27.45 -13.60 -4.60
N THR A 121 28.04 -12.72 -5.40
CA THR A 121 28.50 -11.42 -4.93
C THR A 121 27.36 -10.39 -4.93
N PRO A 122 27.49 -9.27 -4.20
CA PRO A 122 26.54 -8.15 -4.28
C PRO A 122 26.26 -7.67 -5.71
N GLU A 123 27.28 -7.62 -6.57
CA GLU A 123 27.12 -7.18 -7.96
C GLU A 123 26.39 -8.25 -8.79
N ASP A 124 26.66 -9.55 -8.56
CA ASP A 124 25.92 -10.63 -9.20
C ASP A 124 24.43 -10.58 -8.83
N HIS A 125 24.12 -10.33 -7.56
CA HIS A 125 22.75 -10.19 -7.05
C HIS A 125 22.01 -9.00 -7.67
N ILE A 126 22.69 -7.86 -7.79
CA ILE A 126 22.18 -6.66 -8.46
C ILE A 126 21.93 -6.95 -9.95
N LYS A 127 22.90 -7.53 -10.65
CA LYS A 127 22.78 -7.86 -12.07
C LYS A 127 21.60 -8.80 -12.34
N LEU A 128 21.44 -9.85 -11.53
CA LEU A 128 20.26 -10.71 -11.59
C LEU A 128 18.96 -9.91 -11.43
N SER A 129 18.94 -8.98 -10.47
CA SER A 129 17.76 -8.16 -10.17
C SER A 129 17.40 -7.23 -11.33
N GLU A 130 18.39 -6.70 -12.05
CA GLU A 130 18.18 -5.86 -13.24
C GLU A 130 17.52 -6.64 -14.40
N HIS A 131 17.69 -7.96 -14.47
CA HIS A 131 16.94 -8.80 -15.42
C HIS A 131 15.46 -8.98 -15.03
N LEU A 132 15.06 -8.67 -13.79
CA LEU A 132 13.67 -8.78 -13.31
C LEU A 132 12.90 -7.46 -13.40
N GLY A 133 13.59 -6.34 -13.56
CA GLY A 133 13.01 -5.01 -13.72
C GLY A 133 13.97 -3.89 -13.32
N SER A 134 13.46 -2.67 -13.24
CA SER A 134 14.27 -1.50 -12.89
C SER A 134 14.47 -1.42 -11.37
N LEU A 135 15.71 -1.53 -10.91
CA LEU A 135 16.06 -1.43 -9.49
C LEU A 135 15.56 -0.12 -8.86
N ASP A 136 14.87 -0.24 -7.73
CA ASP A 136 14.51 0.85 -6.86
C ASP A 136 15.13 0.60 -5.47
N HIS A 137 15.81 1.62 -4.95
CA HIS A 137 16.56 1.59 -3.70
C HIS A 137 16.11 2.70 -2.74
N ILE A 138 14.97 3.33 -3.02
CA ILE A 138 14.69 4.68 -2.53
C ILE A 138 13.90 4.71 -1.22
N LEU A 139 13.36 3.57 -0.78
CA LEU A 139 12.60 3.51 0.49
C LEU A 139 13.49 3.57 1.74
N HIS A 140 14.79 3.32 1.61
CA HIS A 140 15.70 3.30 2.76
C HIS A 140 16.99 4.06 2.46
N ARG A 141 17.48 4.80 3.47
CA ARG A 141 18.86 5.27 3.44
C ARG A 141 19.78 4.04 3.44
N PRO A 142 20.91 4.05 2.72
CA PRO A 142 21.81 2.90 2.74
C PRO A 142 22.37 2.68 4.15
N HIS A 143 22.31 1.44 4.62
CA HIS A 143 22.96 1.07 5.87
C HIS A 143 24.49 1.12 5.69
N PRO A 144 25.30 1.59 6.66
CA PRO A 144 26.75 1.67 6.51
C PRO A 144 27.45 0.32 6.21
N LYS A 145 26.83 -0.80 6.58
CA LYS A 145 27.29 -2.17 6.27
C LYS A 145 26.74 -2.74 4.97
N SER A 146 25.87 -2.02 4.28
CA SER A 146 25.44 -2.44 2.95
C SER A 146 26.61 -2.28 1.98
N PRO A 147 27.00 -3.31 1.22
CA PRO A 147 28.13 -3.23 0.31
C PRO A 147 27.84 -2.35 -0.91
N ASP A 148 26.57 -2.15 -1.24
CA ASP A 148 26.10 -1.31 -2.33
C ASP A 148 24.80 -0.59 -1.90
N PRO A 149 24.62 0.70 -2.21
CA PRO A 149 23.40 1.44 -1.86
C PRO A 149 22.13 0.91 -2.53
N ARG A 150 22.25 0.14 -3.62
CA ARG A 150 21.13 -0.53 -4.30
C ARG A 150 20.59 -1.73 -3.52
N LEU A 151 21.34 -2.21 -2.53
CA LEU A 151 20.97 -3.33 -1.68
C LEU A 151 20.44 -2.84 -0.34
N LEU A 152 19.23 -3.29 0.02
CA LEU A 152 18.75 -3.18 1.38
C LEU A 152 19.36 -4.31 2.21
N ARG A 153 20.21 -3.96 3.18
CA ARG A 153 20.75 -4.92 4.15
C ARG A 153 19.86 -5.01 5.37
N VAL A 154 19.24 -6.16 5.58
CA VAL A 154 18.33 -6.43 6.70
C VAL A 154 19.00 -7.40 7.67
N ALA A 155 18.87 -7.13 8.98
CA ALA A 155 19.48 -7.96 10.01
C ALA A 155 18.62 -8.02 11.30
N ASN A 156 18.97 -8.94 12.19
CA ASN A 156 18.48 -8.97 13.58
C ASN A 156 19.38 -8.17 14.56
N ASP A 157 20.30 -7.38 14.03
CA ASP A 157 21.24 -6.52 14.77
C ASP A 157 21.38 -5.20 14.01
N ASP A 158 21.10 -4.09 14.67
CA ASP A 158 21.14 -2.74 14.09
C ASP A 158 22.55 -2.30 13.67
N ARG A 159 23.59 -2.94 14.20
CA ARG A 159 24.98 -2.70 13.79
C ARG A 159 25.32 -3.41 12.47
N GLU A 160 24.53 -4.42 12.10
CA GLU A 160 24.75 -5.24 10.92
C GLU A 160 23.74 -4.95 9.79
N GLY A 161 22.58 -4.37 10.07
CA GLY A 161 21.59 -4.02 9.04
C GLY A 161 20.32 -3.42 9.64
N PHE A 162 19.35 -3.08 8.79
CA PHE A 162 18.06 -2.60 9.26
C PHE A 162 17.29 -3.70 9.99
N MET A 163 16.82 -3.37 11.18
CA MET A 163 15.91 -4.20 11.97
C MET A 163 14.45 -3.82 11.70
N SER A 164 13.51 -4.68 12.13
CA SER A 164 12.06 -4.41 12.09
C SER A 164 11.49 -4.08 10.69
N VAL A 165 12.15 -4.52 9.62
CA VAL A 165 11.67 -4.34 8.24
C VAL A 165 10.49 -5.28 8.00
N GLY A 166 9.33 -4.73 7.66
CA GLY A 166 8.13 -5.50 7.32
C GLY A 166 7.46 -6.23 8.49
N THR A 167 7.80 -5.92 9.75
CA THR A 167 7.32 -6.68 10.93
C THR A 167 5.92 -6.31 11.41
N SER A 168 5.26 -5.35 10.77
CA SER A 168 3.99 -4.78 11.25
C SER A 168 2.74 -5.54 10.77
N GLY A 169 2.89 -6.58 9.96
CA GLY A 169 1.81 -7.46 9.51
C GLY A 169 2.02 -7.97 8.10
N TRP A 170 1.03 -8.71 7.56
CA TRP A 170 1.02 -9.10 6.15
C TRP A 170 1.05 -7.87 5.24
N HIS A 171 1.95 -7.86 4.26
CA HIS A 171 2.10 -6.71 3.39
C HIS A 171 2.60 -7.07 1.98
N VAL A 172 2.26 -6.17 1.05
CA VAL A 172 2.91 -6.02 -0.26
C VAL A 172 3.91 -4.86 -0.15
N ASP A 173 5.13 -5.03 -0.66
CA ASP A 173 6.12 -3.96 -0.62
C ASP A 173 5.89 -2.91 -1.71
N GLY A 174 6.27 -1.66 -1.42
CA GLY A 174 6.20 -0.57 -2.40
C GLY A 174 4.80 0.01 -2.61
N VAL A 175 3.82 -0.30 -1.75
CA VAL A 175 2.43 0.21 -1.84
C VAL A 175 2.31 1.74 -1.83
N MET A 176 3.37 2.45 -1.49
CA MET A 176 3.44 3.91 -1.49
C MET A 176 3.61 4.51 -2.89
N LEU A 177 4.15 3.71 -3.81
CA LEU A 177 4.40 4.07 -5.20
C LEU A 177 3.09 3.98 -6.00
N GLN A 178 3.10 4.56 -7.21
CA GLN A 178 1.96 4.44 -8.12
C GLN A 178 1.68 2.96 -8.44
N ALA A 179 2.71 2.14 -8.63
CA ALA A 179 2.61 0.70 -8.70
C ALA A 179 3.50 0.10 -7.62
N PRO A 180 3.06 -0.95 -6.88
CA PRO A 180 3.95 -1.66 -5.96
C PRO A 180 5.15 -2.21 -6.72
N PHE A 181 6.19 -2.64 -6.01
CA PHE A 181 7.30 -3.30 -6.69
C PHE A 181 6.77 -4.51 -7.46
N ALA A 182 7.22 -4.67 -8.70
CA ALA A 182 6.81 -5.77 -9.56
C ALA A 182 7.43 -7.09 -9.05
N ALA A 183 8.69 -7.01 -8.63
CA ALA A 183 9.40 -8.14 -8.07
C ALA A 183 10.34 -7.69 -6.95
N GLN A 184 10.73 -8.65 -6.10
CA GLN A 184 11.76 -8.46 -5.09
C GLN A 184 12.63 -9.70 -5.02
N THR A 185 13.84 -9.54 -4.48
CA THR A 185 14.72 -10.69 -4.22
C THR A 185 15.27 -10.65 -2.80
N MET A 186 15.57 -11.81 -2.22
CA MET A 186 16.17 -11.92 -0.89
C MET A 186 17.33 -12.92 -0.93
N HIS A 187 18.55 -12.45 -0.66
CA HIS A 187 19.76 -13.29 -0.60
C HIS A 187 20.27 -13.43 0.83
N HIS A 188 20.12 -14.63 1.40
CA HIS A 188 20.43 -14.93 2.79
C HIS A 188 21.92 -15.22 3.00
N LEU A 189 22.67 -14.22 3.48
CA LEU A 189 24.09 -14.36 3.83
C LEU A 189 24.30 -15.17 5.10
N HIS A 190 23.42 -14.95 6.08
CA HIS A 190 23.34 -15.68 7.33
C HIS A 190 21.87 -15.92 7.67
N ALA A 191 21.53 -17.18 7.93
CA ALA A 191 20.21 -17.59 8.38
C ALA A 191 20.29 -18.20 9.79
N ILE A 192 19.16 -18.20 10.47
CA ILE A 192 19.01 -18.69 11.85
C ILE A 192 17.75 -19.53 11.92
N GLU A 193 17.70 -20.49 12.83
CA GLU A 193 16.48 -21.22 13.15
C GLU A 193 15.40 -20.24 13.65
N GLY A 194 14.18 -20.37 13.12
CA GLY A 194 13.07 -19.46 13.43
C GLY A 194 13.20 -18.07 12.79
N GLY A 195 14.19 -17.85 11.91
CA GLY A 195 14.40 -16.63 11.13
C GLY A 195 13.56 -16.55 9.84
N ASP A 196 12.42 -17.21 9.84
CA ASP A 196 11.62 -17.57 8.67
C ASP A 196 10.84 -16.41 8.06
N THR A 197 10.33 -16.63 6.85
CA THR A 197 9.38 -15.72 6.21
C THR A 197 8.15 -16.50 5.79
N MET A 198 6.97 -15.94 6.07
CA MET A 198 5.72 -16.48 5.59
C MET A 198 5.26 -15.67 4.38
N PHE A 199 4.80 -16.37 3.35
CA PHE A 199 4.20 -15.82 2.14
C PHE A 199 2.74 -16.25 2.04
N LEU A 200 1.91 -15.37 1.52
CA LEU A 200 0.48 -15.56 1.32
C LEU A 200 0.15 -15.36 -0.15
N GLY A 201 -0.39 -16.40 -0.77
CA GLY A 201 -0.96 -16.38 -2.11
C GLY A 201 -2.18 -15.46 -2.17
N MET A 202 -2.05 -14.35 -2.89
CA MET A 202 -3.11 -13.33 -2.93
C MET A 202 -4.33 -13.78 -3.75
N ASN A 203 -4.08 -14.62 -4.76
CA ASN A 203 -5.14 -15.25 -5.53
C ASN A 203 -5.96 -16.23 -4.67
N GLU A 204 -5.26 -17.05 -3.89
CA GLU A 204 -5.89 -18.02 -3.00
C GLU A 204 -6.63 -17.33 -1.85
N LEU A 205 -6.10 -16.22 -1.33
CA LEU A 205 -6.83 -15.38 -0.39
C LEU A 205 -8.13 -14.88 -1.01
N TYR A 206 -8.06 -14.27 -2.19
CA TYR A 206 -9.24 -13.73 -2.88
C TYR A 206 -10.32 -14.80 -3.11
N ASP A 207 -9.92 -15.98 -3.60
CA ASP A 207 -10.82 -17.10 -3.85
C ASP A 207 -11.45 -17.67 -2.57
N SER A 208 -10.78 -17.50 -1.42
CA SER A 208 -11.29 -17.96 -0.12
C SER A 208 -12.28 -17.00 0.54
N LEU A 209 -12.41 -15.76 0.04
CA LEU A 209 -13.30 -14.76 0.62
C LEU A 209 -14.77 -15.15 0.42
N ASP A 210 -15.60 -14.88 1.44
CA ASP A 210 -17.05 -14.95 1.27
C ASP A 210 -17.53 -13.97 0.18
N GLU A 211 -18.66 -14.28 -0.44
CA GLU A 211 -19.18 -13.55 -1.61
C GLU A 211 -19.39 -12.05 -1.30
N ASP A 212 -20.01 -11.73 -0.15
CA ASP A 212 -20.29 -10.35 0.23
C ASP A 212 -19.01 -9.53 0.46
N PHE A 213 -18.01 -10.12 1.14
CA PHE A 213 -16.74 -9.43 1.40
C PHE A 213 -15.89 -9.32 0.14
N ARG A 214 -15.90 -10.34 -0.72
CA ARG A 214 -15.21 -10.29 -2.03
C ARG A 214 -15.78 -9.21 -2.93
N ASP A 215 -17.11 -9.14 -3.03
CA ASP A 215 -17.82 -8.10 -3.79
C ASP A 215 -17.47 -6.69 -3.26
N LEU A 216 -17.38 -6.54 -1.94
CA LEU A 216 -16.90 -5.30 -1.34
C LEU A 216 -15.46 -5.01 -1.78
N CYS A 217 -14.54 -5.97 -1.60
CA CYS A 217 -13.13 -5.82 -1.97
C CYS A 217 -12.93 -5.44 -3.44
N ASP A 218 -13.72 -5.98 -4.37
CA ASP A 218 -13.69 -5.63 -5.79
C ASP A 218 -13.97 -4.15 -6.07
N ARG A 219 -14.68 -3.48 -5.16
CA ARG A 219 -15.03 -2.05 -5.24
C ARG A 219 -14.13 -1.16 -4.39
N LEU A 220 -13.23 -1.73 -3.58
CA LEU A 220 -12.35 -0.97 -2.72
C LEU A 220 -11.10 -0.52 -3.45
N TRP A 221 -10.75 0.73 -3.20
CA TRP A 221 -9.43 1.28 -3.44
C TRP A 221 -8.70 1.42 -2.10
N PHE A 222 -7.48 0.91 -2.04
CA PHE A 222 -6.55 1.07 -0.94
C PHE A 222 -5.85 2.44 -1.01
N VAL A 223 -6.01 3.24 0.04
CA VAL A 223 -5.30 4.51 0.22
C VAL A 223 -4.04 4.25 1.03
N SER A 224 -2.91 4.28 0.34
CA SER A 224 -1.59 3.98 0.88
C SER A 224 -0.80 5.27 1.10
N GLY A 225 -0.14 5.38 2.24
CA GLY A 225 0.57 6.59 2.65
C GLY A 225 1.21 6.44 4.04
N VAL A 226 2.28 7.18 4.29
CA VAL A 226 2.91 7.33 5.61
C VAL A 226 2.60 8.74 6.09
N GLY A 227 1.75 8.84 7.11
CA GLY A 227 1.25 10.14 7.58
C GLY A 227 2.36 11.11 7.99
N GLU A 228 3.39 10.61 8.69
CA GLU A 228 4.52 11.44 9.15
C GLU A 228 5.36 11.98 7.98
N ASP A 229 5.71 11.13 7.01
CA ASP A 229 6.50 11.54 5.85
C ASP A 229 5.73 12.54 4.97
N LEU A 230 4.41 12.35 4.85
CA LEU A 230 3.53 13.27 4.13
C LEU A 230 3.47 14.64 4.82
N GLN A 231 3.42 14.68 6.15
CA GLN A 231 3.47 15.92 6.92
C GLN A 231 4.81 16.66 6.76
N GLN A 232 5.90 15.92 6.55
CA GLN A 232 7.24 16.48 6.31
C GLN A 232 7.48 16.85 4.84
N GLY A 233 6.54 16.54 3.93
CA GLY A 233 6.66 16.78 2.49
C GLY A 233 7.62 15.84 1.77
N GLU A 234 8.03 14.76 2.43
CA GLU A 234 9.01 13.77 1.92
C GLU A 234 8.32 12.47 1.45
N GLY A 235 7.06 12.25 1.85
CA GLY A 235 6.29 11.04 1.55
C GLY A 235 5.59 11.03 0.20
N GLN A 236 5.16 9.83 -0.21
CA GLN A 236 4.25 9.60 -1.32
C GLN A 236 2.89 9.11 -0.79
N MET A 237 1.83 9.35 -1.55
CA MET A 237 0.50 8.82 -1.23
C MET A 237 -0.10 8.29 -2.52
N SER A 238 -0.62 7.07 -2.48
CA SER A 238 -1.14 6.39 -3.66
C SER A 238 -2.50 5.78 -3.40
N LEU A 239 -3.32 5.75 -4.45
CA LEU A 239 -4.60 5.08 -4.50
C LEU A 239 -4.44 3.84 -5.38
N LEU A 240 -4.52 2.66 -4.78
CA LEU A 240 -4.36 1.39 -5.48
C LEU A 240 -5.68 0.63 -5.46
N PRO A 241 -6.05 -0.11 -6.50
CA PRO A 241 -7.15 -1.05 -6.39
C PRO A 241 -6.84 -2.10 -5.32
N LEU A 242 -7.77 -2.38 -4.41
CA LEU A 242 -7.58 -3.47 -3.43
C LEU A 242 -7.56 -4.82 -4.15
N VAL A 243 -8.34 -4.99 -5.21
CA VAL A 243 -8.35 -6.17 -6.08
C VAL A 243 -8.01 -5.74 -7.51
N TYR A 244 -7.07 -6.44 -8.14
CA TYR A 244 -6.64 -6.17 -9.51
C TYR A 244 -6.26 -7.45 -10.25
N ASP A 245 -6.17 -7.36 -11.58
CA ASP A 245 -5.62 -8.44 -12.40
C ASP A 245 -4.11 -8.28 -12.53
N HIS A 246 -3.37 -9.34 -12.24
CA HIS A 246 -1.92 -9.34 -12.31
C HIS A 246 -1.48 -9.01 -13.75
N PRO A 247 -0.65 -7.96 -13.97
CA PRO A 247 -0.41 -7.40 -15.30
C PRO A 247 0.28 -8.36 -16.28
N PHE A 248 1.00 -9.36 -15.76
CA PHE A 248 1.72 -10.34 -16.60
C PHE A 248 1.01 -11.68 -16.76
N THR A 249 0.33 -12.16 -15.71
CA THR A 249 -0.31 -13.49 -15.72
C THR A 249 -1.82 -13.42 -15.96
N GLY A 250 -2.45 -12.29 -15.67
CA GLY A 250 -3.90 -12.12 -15.69
C GLY A 250 -4.63 -12.72 -14.48
N ASP A 251 -3.91 -13.28 -13.52
CA ASP A 251 -4.50 -13.85 -12.30
C ASP A 251 -5.13 -12.74 -11.43
N LYS A 252 -6.27 -13.02 -10.82
CA LYS A 252 -6.86 -12.15 -9.80
C LYS A 252 -5.96 -12.10 -8.57
N THR A 253 -5.63 -10.91 -8.09
CA THR A 253 -4.77 -10.68 -6.93
C THR A 253 -5.30 -9.50 -6.09
N MET A 254 -4.71 -9.27 -4.93
CA MET A 254 -5.06 -8.15 -4.05
C MET A 254 -3.82 -7.32 -3.68
N CYS A 255 -4.02 -6.07 -3.24
CA CYS A 255 -2.95 -5.17 -2.81
C CYS A 255 -3.31 -4.50 -1.47
N PHE A 256 -2.58 -4.83 -0.41
CA PHE A 256 -2.82 -4.26 0.92
C PHE A 256 -1.56 -4.22 1.78
N HIS A 257 -1.69 -3.52 2.92
CA HIS A 257 -0.72 -3.53 4.01
C HIS A 257 -1.47 -3.60 5.35
N LEU A 258 -1.25 -4.63 6.17
CA LEU A 258 -1.96 -4.79 7.45
C LEU A 258 -1.29 -4.08 8.64
N GLY A 259 -0.05 -3.59 8.46
CA GLY A 259 0.56 -2.64 9.40
C GLY A 259 -0.02 -1.24 9.29
N GLN A 260 -0.21 -0.56 10.43
CA GLN A 260 -0.89 0.74 10.52
C GLN A 260 -0.16 1.89 9.81
N THR A 261 1.16 1.84 9.69
CA THR A 261 1.97 2.97 9.21
C THR A 261 1.73 3.33 7.74
N TYR A 262 1.35 2.36 6.91
CA TYR A 262 1.26 2.51 5.46
C TYR A 262 -0.19 2.49 4.92
N CYS A 263 -1.19 2.31 5.80
CA CYS A 263 -2.59 2.23 5.41
C CYS A 263 -3.36 3.41 6.00
N LEU A 264 -3.73 4.38 5.14
CA LEU A 264 -4.51 5.54 5.55
C LEU A 264 -6.01 5.25 5.56
N GLY A 265 -6.46 4.30 4.73
CA GLY A 265 -7.85 3.88 4.66
C GLY A 265 -8.22 3.27 3.30
N PHE A 266 -9.52 3.21 3.04
CA PHE A 266 -10.06 2.67 1.79
C PHE A 266 -11.13 3.59 1.22
N VAL A 267 -11.29 3.57 -0.10
CA VAL A 267 -12.40 4.24 -0.79
C VAL A 267 -13.23 3.18 -1.47
N GLU A 268 -14.47 3.02 -1.04
CA GLU A 268 -15.46 2.19 -1.74
C GLU A 268 -16.08 2.99 -2.87
N GLU A 269 -16.12 2.38 -4.04
CA GLU A 269 -16.93 2.86 -5.14
C GLU A 269 -18.34 2.27 -5.10
N VAL A 270 -19.34 3.13 -5.14
CA VAL A 270 -20.75 2.77 -5.07
C VAL A 270 -21.44 3.17 -6.38
N PRO A 271 -21.80 2.20 -7.22
CA PRO A 271 -22.59 2.46 -8.43
C PRO A 271 -23.94 3.14 -8.09
N LEU A 272 -24.30 4.22 -8.78
CA LEU A 272 -25.53 4.98 -8.48
C LEU A 272 -26.80 4.12 -8.58
N ASN A 273 -26.82 3.14 -9.48
CA ASN A 273 -27.93 2.21 -9.64
C ASN A 273 -28.20 1.39 -8.35
N LEU A 274 -27.17 1.06 -7.56
CA LEU A 274 -27.29 0.34 -6.30
C LEU A 274 -27.86 1.25 -5.20
N VAL A 275 -27.38 2.50 -5.12
CA VAL A 275 -27.94 3.54 -4.22
C VAL A 275 -29.42 3.75 -4.52
N MET A 276 -29.77 3.87 -5.80
CA MET A 276 -31.14 4.09 -6.25
C MET A 276 -32.03 2.86 -6.05
N GLN A 277 -31.49 1.63 -6.12
CA GLN A 277 -32.23 0.41 -5.77
C GLN A 277 -32.49 0.29 -4.27
N VAL A 278 -31.50 0.61 -3.42
CA VAL A 278 -31.69 0.64 -1.96
C VAL A 278 -32.71 1.71 -1.58
N VAL A 279 -32.61 2.90 -2.15
CA VAL A 279 -33.58 3.98 -1.96
C VAL A 279 -34.97 3.56 -2.46
N ALA A 280 -35.09 2.93 -3.62
CA ALA A 280 -36.37 2.42 -4.12
C ALA A 280 -36.95 1.29 -3.24
N ASN A 281 -36.11 0.42 -2.67
CA ASN A 281 -36.51 -0.64 -1.75
C ASN A 281 -36.96 -0.09 -0.38
N VAL A 282 -36.34 0.99 0.10
CA VAL A 282 -36.77 1.72 1.30
C VAL A 282 -38.09 2.44 1.03
N MET A 283 -38.22 3.09 -0.13
CA MET A 283 -39.45 3.81 -0.53
C MET A 283 -40.64 2.89 -0.86
N THR A 284 -40.42 1.59 -1.10
CA THR A 284 -41.50 0.62 -1.32
C THR A 284 -41.99 -0.05 -0.04
N ARG A 285 -41.23 0.03 1.06
CA ARG A 285 -41.61 -0.51 2.38
C ARG A 285 -42.37 0.49 3.27
N GLY A 286 -42.45 1.77 2.88
CA GLY A 286 -43.19 2.81 3.59
C GLY A 286 -44.44 3.27 2.83
N ASP A 287 -45.61 3.03 3.42
CA ASP A 287 -46.90 3.67 3.17
C ASP A 287 -47.13 4.29 1.79
N GLY A 288 -47.42 3.46 0.78
CA GLY A 288 -48.36 3.73 -0.33
C GLY A 288 -48.22 4.99 -1.22
N LEU A 289 -47.36 5.96 -0.89
CA LEU A 289 -47.35 7.31 -1.45
C LEU A 289 -46.48 7.44 -2.70
N LEU A 290 -45.73 6.39 -3.06
CA LEU A 290 -44.73 6.45 -4.13
C LEU A 290 -44.89 5.33 -5.16
N LYS A 291 -46.13 4.88 -5.42
CA LYS A 291 -46.42 3.99 -6.57
C LYS A 291 -46.06 4.60 -7.94
N GLY A 292 -45.85 5.91 -8.03
CA GLY A 292 -45.41 6.60 -9.25
C GLY A 292 -43.89 6.78 -9.38
N ALA A 293 -43.15 6.91 -8.27
CA ALA A 293 -41.72 7.21 -8.30
C ALA A 293 -40.88 6.02 -8.78
N GLY A 294 -41.23 4.80 -8.38
CA GLY A 294 -40.54 3.58 -8.84
C GLY A 294 -40.64 3.35 -10.35
N ALA A 295 -41.77 3.72 -10.99
CA ALA A 295 -41.96 3.59 -12.43
C ALA A 295 -41.24 4.68 -13.24
N ALA A 296 -41.21 5.92 -12.72
CA ALA A 296 -40.43 7.02 -13.29
C ALA A 296 -38.92 6.74 -13.22
N LEU A 297 -38.46 6.16 -12.10
CA LEU A 297 -37.08 5.75 -11.91
C LEU A 297 -36.67 4.61 -12.85
N LYS A 298 -37.51 3.56 -12.98
CA LYS A 298 -37.30 2.46 -13.94
C LYS A 298 -37.21 2.92 -15.40
N LYS A 299 -37.96 3.97 -15.76
CA LYS A 299 -37.96 4.57 -17.11
C LYS A 299 -36.72 5.43 -17.37
N HIS A 300 -36.16 6.10 -16.36
CA HIS A 300 -34.87 6.80 -16.45
C HIS A 300 -33.70 5.81 -16.52
N LEU A 301 -33.77 4.70 -15.79
CA LEU A 301 -32.75 3.64 -15.78
C LEU A 301 -32.69 2.79 -17.07
N ALA A 302 -33.71 2.86 -17.94
CA ALA A 302 -33.82 2.06 -19.18
C ALA A 302 -33.47 2.85 -20.45
N GLY A 303 -32.98 4.09 -20.33
CA GLY A 303 -32.60 4.93 -21.47
C GLY A 303 -31.24 4.52 -22.08
N PRO A 304 -31.07 4.56 -23.42
CA PRO A 304 -29.81 4.25 -24.05
C PRO A 304 -28.90 5.48 -24.05
N ARG A 305 -28.00 5.60 -23.05
CA ARG A 305 -26.64 6.20 -23.06
C ARG A 305 -26.22 6.73 -21.68
N ASP A 306 -25.05 6.25 -21.23
CA ASP A 306 -23.90 7.04 -20.77
C ASP A 306 -24.13 8.23 -19.83
N ASP A 307 -24.42 7.97 -18.55
CA ASP A 307 -23.79 8.69 -17.43
C ASP A 307 -23.70 7.73 -16.24
N CYS A 308 -22.50 7.47 -15.76
CA CYS A 308 -22.21 6.53 -14.68
C CYS A 308 -21.58 7.34 -13.55
N SER A 309 -22.39 8.16 -12.87
CA SER A 309 -21.91 8.92 -11.71
C SER A 309 -21.73 7.98 -10.50
N SER A 310 -20.55 7.40 -10.34
CA SER A 310 -20.17 6.62 -9.15
C SER A 310 -20.12 7.53 -7.92
N GLN A 311 -20.69 7.10 -6.79
CA GLN A 311 -20.47 7.76 -5.50
C GLN A 311 -19.32 7.08 -4.76
N PHE A 312 -18.52 7.86 -4.05
CA PHE A 312 -17.38 7.33 -3.29
C PHE A 312 -17.60 7.48 -1.80
N ARG A 313 -17.27 6.41 -1.06
CA ARG A 313 -17.36 6.38 0.40
C ARG A 313 -16.00 6.03 0.99
N PHE A 314 -15.49 6.88 1.87
CA PHE A 314 -14.29 6.54 2.63
C PHE A 314 -14.60 5.55 3.76
N LEU A 315 -13.74 4.55 3.91
CA LEU A 315 -13.76 3.56 4.99
C LEU A 315 -12.46 3.67 5.79
N PRO A 316 -12.51 3.71 7.13
CA PRO A 316 -11.31 3.70 7.96
C PRO A 316 -10.45 2.45 7.72
N ALA A 317 -9.14 2.57 7.91
CA ALA A 317 -8.17 1.48 7.72
C ALA A 317 -8.46 0.25 8.60
N VAL A 318 -8.57 0.46 9.91
CA VAL A 318 -8.60 -0.62 10.92
C VAL A 318 -9.70 -1.65 10.68
N PRO A 319 -10.99 -1.29 10.49
CA PRO A 319 -12.04 -2.28 10.29
C PRO A 319 -11.83 -3.16 9.05
N VAL A 320 -11.32 -2.59 7.95
CA VAL A 320 -11.07 -3.33 6.71
C VAL A 320 -9.83 -4.22 6.86
N GLN A 321 -8.76 -3.72 7.48
CA GLN A 321 -7.57 -4.52 7.79
C GLN A 321 -7.90 -5.70 8.70
N GLU A 322 -8.71 -5.49 9.75
CA GLU A 322 -9.18 -6.56 10.62
C GLU A 322 -10.05 -7.58 9.88
N ALA A 323 -10.86 -7.16 8.91
CA ALA A 323 -11.65 -8.07 8.10
C ALA A 323 -10.76 -8.95 7.22
N ILE A 324 -9.74 -8.36 6.56
CA ILE A 324 -8.74 -9.11 5.78
C ILE A 324 -7.98 -10.09 6.69
N GLN A 325 -7.53 -9.64 7.87
CA GLN A 325 -6.82 -10.49 8.83
C GLN A 325 -7.70 -11.66 9.29
N LYS A 326 -8.98 -11.40 9.62
CA LYS A 326 -9.94 -12.45 9.98
C LYS A 326 -10.16 -13.44 8.85
N ALA A 327 -10.20 -13.00 7.60
CA ALA A 327 -10.33 -13.89 6.45
C ALA A 327 -9.11 -14.83 6.33
N ILE A 328 -7.89 -14.30 6.51
CA ILE A 328 -6.66 -15.11 6.54
C ILE A 328 -6.69 -16.14 7.69
N ASP A 329 -7.12 -15.71 8.87
CA ASP A 329 -7.17 -16.57 10.06
C ASP A 329 -8.29 -17.62 10.02
N ALA A 330 -9.36 -17.34 9.26
CA ALA A 330 -10.52 -18.22 9.11
C ALA A 330 -10.36 -19.28 8.01
N MET A 331 -9.28 -19.26 7.22
CA MET A 331 -9.00 -20.28 6.21
C MET A 331 -9.02 -21.69 6.83
N ASP A 332 -9.77 -22.60 6.22
CA ASP A 332 -9.72 -24.01 6.59
C ASP A 332 -8.31 -24.58 6.36
N PRO A 333 -7.93 -25.70 7.02
CA PRO A 333 -6.58 -26.24 6.94
C PRO A 333 -6.08 -26.52 5.53
N ASP A 334 -6.94 -26.99 4.62
CA ASP A 334 -6.55 -27.35 3.26
C ASP A 334 -6.31 -26.09 2.42
N THR A 335 -7.20 -25.10 2.53
CA THR A 335 -7.04 -23.80 1.87
C THR A 335 -5.81 -23.07 2.41
N ARG A 336 -5.60 -23.08 3.73
CA ARG A 336 -4.44 -22.47 4.37
C ARG A 336 -3.13 -23.11 3.91
N ALA A 337 -3.08 -24.44 3.80
CA ALA A 337 -1.89 -25.15 3.30
C ALA A 337 -1.55 -24.76 1.85
N ARG A 338 -2.58 -24.58 1.01
CA ARG A 338 -2.40 -24.11 -0.37
C ARG A 338 -1.98 -22.65 -0.43
N ALA A 339 -2.56 -21.79 0.40
CA ALA A 339 -2.41 -20.33 0.35
C ALA A 339 -1.22 -19.77 1.13
N ILE A 340 -0.65 -20.48 2.11
CA ILE A 340 0.42 -19.95 2.95
C ILE A 340 1.65 -20.86 2.92
N ALA A 341 2.78 -20.28 2.46
CA ALA A 341 4.08 -20.94 2.49
C ALA A 341 4.95 -20.35 3.59
N ARG A 342 5.46 -21.20 4.50
CA ARG A 342 6.52 -20.85 5.44
C ARG A 342 7.86 -21.29 4.88
N ILE A 343 8.79 -20.36 4.76
CA ILE A 343 10.13 -20.58 4.23
C ILE A 343 11.13 -20.48 5.38
N GLU A 344 11.73 -21.62 5.69
CA GLU A 344 12.92 -21.73 6.52
C GLU A 344 14.13 -21.51 5.61
N TRP A 345 15.03 -20.62 6.02
CA TRP A 345 16.13 -20.17 5.19
C TRP A 345 17.43 -20.87 5.55
N ASP A 346 18.17 -21.27 4.52
CA ASP A 346 19.56 -21.69 4.65
C ASP A 346 20.52 -20.58 4.20
N ARG A 347 21.79 -20.70 4.62
CA ARG A 347 22.84 -19.83 4.12
C ARG A 347 23.01 -20.00 2.61
N GLY A 348 22.99 -18.88 1.89
CA GLY A 348 23.10 -18.81 0.44
C GLY A 348 21.77 -18.96 -0.28
N ASP A 349 20.63 -19.11 0.42
CA ASP A 349 19.35 -19.12 -0.26
C ASP A 349 19.07 -17.76 -0.91
N LEU A 350 18.63 -17.82 -2.16
CA LEU A 350 18.24 -16.67 -2.97
C LEU A 350 16.80 -16.86 -3.42
N ALA A 351 15.90 -16.03 -2.91
CA ALA A 351 14.51 -16.00 -3.34
C ALA A 351 14.27 -14.90 -4.36
N LEU A 352 13.51 -15.23 -5.40
CA LEU A 352 12.92 -14.31 -6.37
C LEU A 352 11.42 -14.38 -6.18
N ILE A 353 10.79 -13.23 -5.99
CA ILE A 353 9.41 -13.12 -5.53
C ILE A 353 8.66 -12.21 -6.49
N ASP A 354 7.57 -12.72 -7.04
CA ASP A 354 6.53 -11.92 -7.65
C ASP A 354 5.76 -11.19 -6.54
N ASN A 355 6.13 -9.93 -6.31
CA ASN A 355 5.59 -9.12 -5.23
C ASN A 355 4.14 -8.66 -5.51
N MET A 356 3.68 -8.77 -6.76
CA MET A 356 2.31 -8.43 -7.13
C MET A 356 1.35 -9.61 -6.90
N ALA A 357 1.87 -10.84 -6.80
CA ALA A 357 1.07 -12.03 -6.53
C ALA A 357 1.12 -12.51 -5.07
N LEU A 358 2.05 -12.02 -4.25
CA LEU A 358 2.27 -12.49 -2.88
C LEU A 358 2.33 -11.33 -1.87
N ALA A 359 1.60 -11.48 -0.75
CA ALA A 359 1.91 -10.77 0.48
C ALA A 359 2.89 -11.58 1.34
N HIS A 360 3.63 -10.93 2.22
CA HIS A 360 4.56 -11.63 3.10
C HIS A 360 4.62 -11.01 4.49
N VAL A 361 5.15 -11.78 5.44
CA VAL A 361 5.40 -11.34 6.82
C VAL A 361 6.61 -12.09 7.40
N PRO A 362 7.57 -11.39 8.01
CA PRO A 362 8.63 -12.04 8.78
C PRO A 362 8.06 -12.61 10.08
N VAL A 363 8.48 -13.81 10.47
CA VAL A 363 8.04 -14.37 11.77
C VAL A 363 8.72 -13.63 12.93
N PRO A 364 8.15 -13.62 14.15
CA PRO A 364 8.72 -12.88 15.28
C PRO A 364 10.18 -13.25 15.61
N GLY A 365 10.59 -14.49 15.37
CA GLY A 365 11.98 -14.96 15.58
C GLY A 365 13.02 -14.24 14.72
N THR A 366 12.62 -13.55 13.65
CA THR A 366 13.52 -12.73 12.83
C THR A 366 14.17 -11.57 13.60
N GLN A 367 13.60 -11.18 14.74
CA GLN A 367 14.10 -10.09 15.60
C GLN A 367 14.76 -10.61 16.88
N THR A 368 14.96 -11.92 17.01
CA THR A 368 15.66 -12.49 18.17
C THR A 368 17.10 -12.00 18.21
N LEU A 369 17.57 -11.63 19.41
CA LEU A 369 18.92 -11.10 19.60
C LEU A 369 19.99 -12.08 19.11
N PRO A 370 21.08 -11.61 18.47
CA PRO A 370 22.12 -12.50 17.94
C PRO A 370 22.78 -13.39 18.98
N LEU A 371 22.82 -12.96 20.24
CA LEU A 371 23.37 -13.77 21.35
C LEU A 371 22.54 -15.04 21.61
N VAL A 372 21.26 -15.06 21.21
CA VAL A 372 20.32 -16.16 21.45
C VAL A 372 20.20 -17.06 20.22
N SER A 373 19.99 -16.47 19.03
CA SER A 373 19.68 -17.23 17.81
C SER A 373 20.82 -17.26 16.79
N GLY A 374 21.91 -16.53 17.02
CA GLY A 374 22.91 -16.22 16.01
C GLY A 374 22.54 -15.00 15.15
N LEU A 375 23.49 -14.59 14.31
CA LEU A 375 23.31 -13.44 13.43
C LEU A 375 22.51 -13.84 12.17
N ARG A 376 21.45 -13.10 11.88
CA ARG A 376 20.65 -13.20 10.65
C ARG A 376 20.94 -11.97 9.79
N VAL A 377 21.33 -12.19 8.53
CA VAL A 377 21.57 -11.12 7.55
C VAL A 377 21.16 -11.58 6.18
N PHE A 378 20.41 -10.73 5.47
CA PHE A 378 20.17 -10.90 4.05
C PHE A 378 20.24 -9.55 3.31
N HIS A 379 20.50 -9.63 2.01
CA HIS A 379 20.39 -8.50 1.09
C HIS A 379 19.09 -8.61 0.31
N ARG A 380 18.41 -7.48 0.12
CA ARG A 380 17.18 -7.38 -0.64
C ARG A 380 17.29 -6.33 -1.73
N THR A 381 16.79 -6.67 -2.91
CA THR A 381 16.51 -5.71 -3.98
C THR A 381 15.01 -5.69 -4.25
N THR A 382 14.56 -4.55 -4.77
CA THR A 382 13.18 -4.32 -5.17
C THR A 382 13.18 -3.70 -6.56
N MET A 383 12.30 -4.20 -7.44
CA MET A 383 12.26 -3.80 -8.83
C MET A 383 10.92 -3.16 -9.15
N THR A 384 10.96 -2.00 -9.77
CA THR A 384 9.81 -1.35 -10.39
C THR A 384 9.64 -1.81 -11.83
N ASN A 385 8.42 -1.74 -12.32
CA ASN A 385 8.13 -1.94 -13.74
C ASN A 385 6.99 -1.00 -14.15
N SER A 386 7.27 -0.10 -15.09
CA SER A 386 6.32 0.91 -15.57
C SER A 386 5.15 0.32 -16.35
N GLU A 387 5.27 -0.92 -16.84
CA GLU A 387 4.20 -1.66 -17.50
C GLU A 387 3.30 -2.41 -16.49
N ALA A 388 3.75 -2.55 -15.24
CA ALA A 388 3.08 -3.33 -14.20
C ALA A 388 2.12 -2.51 -13.33
N ILE A 389 1.36 -1.59 -13.93
CA ILE A 389 0.45 -0.71 -13.18
C ILE A 389 -0.84 -1.47 -12.83
N PRO A 390 -1.17 -1.66 -11.53
CA PRO A 390 -2.42 -2.31 -11.12
C PRO A 390 -3.64 -1.61 -11.70
N ARG A 391 -4.58 -2.40 -12.22
CA ARG A 391 -5.87 -1.92 -12.74
C ARG A 391 -7.02 -2.64 -12.07
N ASN A 392 -8.04 -1.89 -11.67
CA ASN A 392 -9.25 -2.48 -11.12
C ASN A 392 -10.05 -3.25 -12.19
N GLN A 393 -11.17 -3.86 -11.78
CA GLN A 393 -12.05 -4.63 -12.66
C GLN A 393 -12.63 -3.86 -13.86
N ARG A 394 -12.61 -2.52 -13.84
CA ARG A 394 -13.06 -1.66 -14.95
C ARG A 394 -11.90 -1.13 -15.79
N GLY A 395 -10.67 -1.54 -15.51
CA GLY A 395 -9.46 -1.10 -16.21
C GLY A 395 -8.86 0.21 -15.68
N ALA A 396 -9.43 0.80 -14.62
CA ALA A 396 -8.91 2.04 -14.04
C ALA A 396 -7.58 1.77 -13.31
N PRO A 397 -6.49 2.48 -13.66
CA PRO A 397 -5.18 2.23 -13.08
C PRO A 397 -5.02 2.86 -11.69
N SER A 398 -4.01 2.41 -10.96
CA SER A 398 -3.55 3.04 -9.72
C SER A 398 -2.93 4.42 -9.92
N VAL A 399 -2.96 5.23 -8.87
CA VAL A 399 -2.81 6.69 -8.97
C VAL A 399 -1.94 7.22 -7.84
N LEU A 400 -0.95 8.04 -8.18
CA LEU A 400 -0.19 8.80 -7.22
C LEU A 400 -0.97 10.08 -6.85
N LEU A 401 -1.42 10.17 -5.60
CA LEU A 401 -2.18 11.31 -5.07
C LEU A 401 -1.27 12.44 -4.54
N ALA A 402 -0.11 12.11 -3.96
CA ALA A 402 0.85 13.09 -3.44
C ALA A 402 2.30 12.57 -3.50
N GLY A 403 3.25 13.50 -3.48
CA GLY A 403 4.68 13.23 -3.51
C GLY A 403 5.33 13.41 -4.88
N LYS A 404 6.67 13.33 -4.94
CA LYS A 404 7.41 13.48 -6.21
C LYS A 404 7.07 12.32 -7.14
N ARG A 405 6.59 12.66 -8.34
CA ARG A 405 6.25 11.73 -9.40
C ARG A 405 7.51 11.06 -9.95
N ARG A 406 7.46 9.75 -10.17
CA ARG A 406 8.49 8.98 -10.88
C ARG A 406 7.85 8.35 -12.12
N GLU A 407 8.64 8.08 -13.16
CA GLU A 407 8.19 7.78 -14.52
C GLU A 407 6.95 6.86 -14.59
N GLY A 408 5.93 7.27 -15.37
CA GLY A 408 4.62 6.60 -15.47
C GLY A 408 3.56 7.46 -16.19
N PRO A 409 2.39 6.91 -16.58
CA PRO A 409 1.34 7.62 -17.32
C PRO A 409 0.76 8.81 -16.53
N VAL A 410 0.16 9.77 -17.25
CA VAL A 410 -0.36 11.04 -16.73
C VAL A 410 -1.70 10.84 -16.03
N SER A 411 -2.00 11.67 -15.00
CA SER A 411 -3.27 11.68 -14.27
C SER A 411 -4.50 11.76 -15.17
N ASP A 412 -4.34 12.28 -16.38
CA ASP A 412 -5.41 12.43 -17.37
C ASP A 412 -5.82 11.07 -17.98
N ASP A 413 -4.94 10.05 -17.97
CA ASP A 413 -5.22 8.70 -18.51
C ASP A 413 -5.83 7.76 -17.46
N ALA A 414 -5.70 8.09 -16.17
CA ALA A 414 -6.21 7.27 -15.07
C ALA A 414 -7.67 7.54 -14.72
N PHE A 415 -8.22 8.66 -15.22
CA PHE A 415 -9.53 9.18 -14.87
C PHE A 415 -10.23 9.77 -16.09
N GLU A 416 -11.03 8.96 -16.78
CA GLU A 416 -11.95 9.46 -17.80
C GLU A 416 -13.16 10.23 -17.20
N ASP A 417 -13.20 10.44 -15.88
CA ASP A 417 -14.19 11.27 -15.19
C ASP A 417 -13.56 12.21 -14.13
N PRO A 418 -13.31 13.50 -14.48
CA PRO A 418 -12.82 14.53 -13.57
C PRO A 418 -13.78 14.88 -12.42
N GLU A 419 -15.07 14.59 -12.53
CA GLU A 419 -16.05 14.85 -11.46
C GLU A 419 -15.96 13.79 -10.38
N SER A 420 -15.84 12.52 -10.76
CA SER A 420 -15.53 11.40 -9.86
C SER A 420 -14.24 11.62 -9.09
N MET A 421 -13.17 12.10 -9.72
CA MET A 421 -11.92 12.46 -9.03
C MET A 421 -12.13 13.60 -8.02
N ARG A 422 -12.91 14.61 -8.38
CA ARG A 422 -13.25 15.70 -7.46
C ARG A 422 -14.01 15.17 -6.25
N ASP A 423 -14.86 14.17 -6.42
CA ASP A 423 -15.62 13.54 -5.34
C ASP A 423 -14.79 12.54 -4.52
N ILE A 424 -13.85 11.80 -5.11
CA ILE A 424 -12.84 11.02 -4.37
C ILE A 424 -11.97 11.95 -3.55
N LEU A 425 -11.42 13.01 -4.14
CA LEU A 425 -10.63 14.01 -3.42
C LEU A 425 -11.48 14.74 -2.39
N ARG A 426 -12.75 15.03 -2.65
CA ARG A 426 -13.67 15.63 -1.66
C ARG A 426 -14.01 14.64 -0.55
N ALA A 427 -14.19 13.36 -0.84
CA ALA A 427 -14.42 12.31 0.16
C ALA A 427 -13.16 12.08 0.98
N LEU A 428 -11.98 12.05 0.36
CA LEU A 428 -10.68 12.04 1.03
C LEU A 428 -10.49 13.30 1.86
N MET A 429 -10.80 14.51 1.37
CA MET A 429 -10.76 15.80 2.08
C MET A 429 -11.89 16.02 3.09
N ALA A 430 -12.96 15.23 3.05
CA ALA A 430 -14.06 15.25 4.02
C ALA A 430 -13.86 14.18 5.10
N ALA A 431 -13.22 13.06 4.73
CA ALA A 431 -12.72 12.05 5.64
C ALA A 431 -11.38 12.43 6.27
N THR A 432 -10.62 13.32 5.61
CA THR A 432 -9.54 14.10 6.22
C THR A 432 -10.09 15.48 6.56
N PRO A 433 -10.55 15.71 7.80
CA PRO A 433 -10.06 16.94 8.37
C PRO A 433 -8.54 16.75 8.43
N ILE A 434 -7.74 17.59 7.76
CA ILE A 434 -6.45 17.94 8.37
C ILE A 434 -6.81 18.76 9.63
N ASN A 435 -7.42 18.09 10.60
CA ASN A 435 -7.32 18.45 11.98
C ASN A 435 -6.02 17.78 12.40
N MET A 436 -5.00 18.60 12.65
CA MET A 436 -3.85 18.23 13.47
C MET A 436 -4.28 17.68 14.84
N ASP A 437 -5.56 17.85 15.16
CA ASP A 437 -6.29 17.36 16.29
C ASP A 437 -6.91 15.93 16.07
N GLU A 438 -7.02 15.35 14.88
CA GLU A 438 -7.60 13.99 14.74
C GLU A 438 -6.59 12.92 14.33
N LEU A 439 -5.34 13.33 14.07
CA LEU A 439 -4.14 12.50 14.18
C LEU A 439 -3.47 12.57 15.57
N GLY A 440 -4.06 13.30 16.54
CA GLY A 440 -3.45 13.50 17.85
C GLY A 440 -4.00 14.63 18.73
N GLY A 441 -5.32 14.85 18.74
CA GLY A 441 -5.95 15.93 19.49
C GLY A 441 -7.49 15.84 19.56
N ASP A 442 -7.94 14.93 20.41
CA ASP A 442 -9.24 15.06 21.09
C ASP A 442 -10.44 14.36 20.43
N GLN A 443 -10.39 13.02 20.43
CA GLN A 443 -11.19 12.35 21.46
C GLN A 443 -10.39 12.24 22.75
N ARG A 444 -10.67 13.03 23.78
CA ARG A 444 -10.24 12.70 25.15
C ARG A 444 -11.28 11.76 25.76
N GLY A 445 -11.05 10.47 25.52
CA GLY A 445 -11.13 9.41 26.52
C GLY A 445 -12.52 8.92 26.97
N GLY A 446 -12.93 7.76 26.46
CA GLY A 446 -13.33 6.65 27.33
C GLY A 446 -12.12 5.75 27.56
N GLU A 447 -11.71 5.56 28.81
CA GLU A 447 -10.51 4.83 29.22
C GLU A 447 -10.60 3.31 28.95
N ILE A 448 -9.74 2.78 28.07
CA ILE A 448 -8.88 1.65 28.47
C ILE A 448 -7.54 2.28 28.83
N GLN A 449 -7.21 2.22 30.13
CA GLN A 449 -5.98 2.74 30.70
C GLN A 449 -4.78 1.91 30.22
N MET A 450 -3.89 2.54 29.47
CA MET A 450 -2.44 2.38 29.61
C MET A 450 -1.89 3.77 29.99
N PRO A 451 -0.88 3.87 30.85
CA PRO A 451 -0.83 4.86 31.94
C PRO A 451 -0.89 6.32 31.48
N LYS A 452 -1.69 7.10 32.22
CA LYS A 452 -2.08 8.51 32.06
C LYS A 452 -0.95 9.42 31.55
N SER A 453 -1.33 10.41 30.72
CA SER A 453 -0.47 11.51 30.29
C SER A 453 0.36 12.01 31.47
N ILE A 454 1.68 11.88 31.38
CA ILE A 454 2.59 12.36 32.41
C ILE A 454 2.29 13.85 32.62
N PRO A 455 1.94 14.30 33.85
CA PRO A 455 1.73 15.71 34.15
C PRO A 455 2.89 16.55 33.64
N ALA A 456 2.63 17.77 33.13
CA ALA A 456 3.67 18.62 32.54
C ALA A 456 4.90 18.82 33.45
N ARG A 457 4.66 18.82 34.76
CA ARG A 457 5.68 18.85 35.80
C ARG A 457 6.50 17.56 35.89
N GLU A 458 5.84 16.41 35.82
CA GLU A 458 6.46 15.09 35.90
C GLU A 458 7.24 14.75 34.63
N GLU A 459 6.81 15.29 33.47
CA GLU A 459 7.56 15.24 32.22
C GLU A 459 8.85 16.07 32.30
N ALA A 460 8.77 17.28 32.86
CA ALA A 460 9.96 18.09 33.13
C ALA A 460 10.89 17.47 34.17
N LEU A 461 10.33 16.81 35.20
CA LEU A 461 11.09 16.09 36.21
C LEU A 461 11.90 14.94 35.58
N ARG A 462 11.26 14.09 34.78
CA ARG A 462 11.92 12.97 34.09
C ARG A 462 12.98 13.44 33.11
N ALA A 463 12.69 14.48 32.32
CA ALA A 463 13.66 15.04 31.38
C ALA A 463 14.89 15.63 32.09
N LEU A 464 14.72 16.21 33.28
CA LEU A 464 15.83 16.69 34.11
C LEU A 464 16.62 15.54 34.75
N GLU A 465 15.95 14.46 35.16
CA GLU A 465 16.59 13.25 35.70
C GLU A 465 17.40 12.50 34.62
N GLU A 466 16.84 12.32 33.43
CA GLU A 466 17.49 11.67 32.27
C GLU A 466 18.72 12.45 31.78
N SER A 467 18.69 13.78 31.91
CA SER A 467 19.82 14.66 31.58
C SER A 467 20.75 14.94 32.77
N GLN A 468 20.54 14.25 33.90
CA GLN A 468 21.32 14.34 35.13
C GLN A 468 21.46 15.79 35.66
N GLN A 469 20.42 16.60 35.49
CA GLN A 469 20.39 17.99 35.93
C GLN A 469 19.81 18.12 37.35
N PRO A 470 20.26 19.11 38.14
CA PRO A 470 19.76 19.30 39.49
C PRO A 470 18.31 19.78 39.51
N LEU A 471 17.49 19.16 40.37
CA LEU A 471 16.03 19.39 40.45
C LEU A 471 15.61 20.60 41.28
N ASN A 472 16.58 21.32 41.88
CA ASN A 472 16.34 22.50 42.72
C ASN A 472 15.66 23.64 41.95
N LEU A 473 16.00 23.81 40.67
CA LEU A 473 15.41 24.83 39.82
C LEU A 473 13.91 24.59 39.58
N LEU A 474 13.51 23.34 39.33
CA LEU A 474 12.10 22.99 39.15
C LEU A 474 11.29 23.21 40.44
N LYS A 475 11.85 22.86 41.60
CA LYS A 475 11.21 23.10 42.91
C LYS A 475 10.98 24.59 43.19
N ALA A 476 11.97 25.44 42.96
CA ALA A 476 11.83 26.89 43.15
C ALA A 476 10.77 27.49 42.21
N VAL A 477 10.71 27.00 40.96
CA VAL A 477 9.70 27.41 39.98
C VAL A 477 8.29 26.99 40.43
N ASP A 478 8.11 25.79 40.99
CA ASP A 478 6.82 25.34 41.49
C ASP A 478 6.31 26.19 42.67
N GLU A 479 7.19 26.52 43.63
CA GLU A 479 6.84 27.34 44.80
C GLU A 479 6.34 28.73 44.38
N GLU A 480 6.99 29.34 43.38
CA GLU A 480 6.56 30.63 42.83
C GLU A 480 5.22 30.55 42.11
N ILE A 481 4.97 29.46 41.38
CA ILE A 481 3.71 29.22 40.67
C ILE A 481 2.56 29.06 41.67
N GLU A 482 2.75 28.25 42.71
CA GLU A 482 1.74 28.02 43.75
C GLU A 482 1.41 29.31 44.51
N ALA A 483 2.43 30.08 44.91
CA ALA A 483 2.23 31.38 45.56
C ALA A 483 1.48 32.38 44.65
N ALA A 484 1.78 32.39 43.35
CA ALA A 484 1.10 33.27 42.41
C ALA A 484 -0.34 32.81 42.12
N ASN A 485 -0.59 31.49 42.11
CA ASN A 485 -1.92 30.91 41.95
C ASN A 485 -2.85 31.29 43.10
N ALA A 486 -2.34 31.23 44.34
CA ALA A 486 -3.08 31.66 45.53
C ALA A 486 -3.50 33.13 45.50
N ASN A 487 -2.73 33.98 44.80
CA ASN A 487 -2.99 35.42 44.65
C ASN A 487 -3.89 35.76 43.44
N GLY A 488 -4.42 34.74 42.74
CA GLY A 488 -5.39 34.90 41.67
C GLY A 488 -4.79 34.90 40.25
N ARG A 489 -5.69 34.80 39.27
CA ARG A 489 -5.35 34.50 37.86
C ARG A 489 -4.44 35.54 37.20
N GLU A 490 -4.58 36.81 37.57
CA GLU A 490 -3.76 37.90 37.04
C GLU A 490 -2.33 37.83 37.58
N ALA A 491 -2.16 37.55 38.88
CA ALA A 491 -0.86 37.34 39.52
C ALA A 491 -0.15 36.14 38.90
N LEU A 492 -0.84 35.01 38.72
CA LEU A 492 -0.29 33.81 38.08
C LEU A 492 0.11 34.05 36.61
N THR A 493 -0.71 34.78 35.85
CA THR A 493 -0.37 35.11 34.45
C THR A 493 0.91 35.97 34.36
N LYS A 494 1.08 36.92 35.29
CA LYS A 494 2.26 37.77 35.38
C LYS A 494 3.50 36.96 35.77
N THR A 495 3.37 36.07 36.74
CA THR A 495 4.45 35.18 37.20
C THR A 495 4.89 34.20 36.11
N LEU A 496 3.96 33.56 35.40
CA LEU A 496 4.28 32.66 34.28
C LEU A 496 5.00 33.38 33.13
N LYS A 497 4.58 34.60 32.77
CA LYS A 497 5.29 35.40 31.76
C LYS A 497 6.71 35.74 32.20
N ARG A 498 6.91 36.11 33.47
CA ARG A 498 8.24 36.39 34.04
C ARG A 498 9.15 35.16 34.00
N LEU A 499 8.67 34.04 34.51
CA LEU A 499 9.42 32.78 34.58
C LEU A 499 9.74 32.25 33.18
N MET A 500 8.81 32.33 32.22
CA MET A 500 9.10 31.96 30.83
C MET A 500 10.20 32.81 30.20
N ALA A 501 10.26 34.12 30.51
CA ALA A 501 11.31 34.98 30.01
C ALA A 501 12.67 34.73 30.69
N GLN A 502 12.65 34.33 31.97
CA GLN A 502 13.83 33.98 32.75
C GLN A 502 14.46 32.66 32.29
N TYR A 503 13.64 31.64 32.04
CA TYR A 503 14.08 30.30 31.62
C TYR A 503 14.02 30.09 30.10
N HIS A 504 13.98 31.16 29.31
CA HIS A 504 13.95 31.05 27.86
C HIS A 504 15.27 30.42 27.33
N PRO A 505 15.22 29.44 26.40
CA PRO A 505 16.41 28.77 25.88
C PRO A 505 17.43 29.73 25.27
N ASP A 506 16.97 30.70 24.47
CA ASP A 506 17.85 31.70 23.83
C ASP A 506 18.64 32.57 24.82
N ARG A 507 18.20 32.69 26.07
CA ARG A 507 18.88 33.47 27.12
C ARG A 507 19.75 32.63 28.05
N ASN A 508 19.68 31.30 27.93
CA ASN A 508 20.36 30.34 28.81
C ASN A 508 21.00 29.22 27.98
N GLN A 509 21.67 29.58 26.87
CA GLN A 509 22.28 28.63 25.93
C GLN A 509 23.28 27.69 26.63
N ASP A 510 24.04 28.19 27.62
CA ASP A 510 25.00 27.39 28.40
C ASP A 510 24.34 26.43 29.42
N GLN A 511 23.03 26.56 29.66
CA GLN A 511 22.26 25.74 30.60
C GLN A 511 21.00 25.16 29.94
N GLU A 512 21.06 24.93 28.63
CA GLU A 512 19.91 24.51 27.81
C GLU A 512 19.28 23.20 28.34
N LYS A 513 20.11 22.24 28.76
CA LYS A 513 19.66 20.95 29.31
C LYS A 513 18.81 21.09 30.57
N ALA A 514 19.08 22.10 31.40
CA ALA A 514 18.31 22.37 32.62
C ALA A 514 17.11 23.29 32.37
N THR A 515 17.21 24.23 31.42
CA THR A 515 16.22 25.30 31.22
C THR A 515 15.12 24.93 30.23
N VAL A 516 15.41 24.12 29.20
CA VAL A 516 14.42 23.70 28.20
C VAL A 516 13.27 22.88 28.81
N PRO A 517 13.50 21.88 29.69
CA PRO A 517 12.41 21.15 30.35
C PRO A 517 11.49 22.08 31.16
N ILE A 518 12.08 23.01 31.92
CA ILE A 518 11.37 24.00 32.74
C ILE A 518 10.55 24.96 31.85
N PHE A 519 11.14 25.42 30.74
CA PHE A 519 10.45 26.30 29.80
C PHE A 519 9.24 25.61 29.14
N ARG A 520 9.37 24.34 28.75
CA ARG A 520 8.27 23.54 28.19
C ARG A 520 7.14 23.37 29.20
N TYR A 521 7.47 23.07 30.45
CA TYR A 521 6.52 23.02 31.56
C TYR A 521 5.74 24.34 31.73
N LEU A 522 6.45 25.47 31.84
CA LEU A 522 5.85 26.80 31.99
C LEU A 522 4.96 27.20 30.80
N ARG A 523 5.38 26.88 29.58
CA ARG A 523 4.60 27.13 28.35
C ARG A 523 3.30 26.34 28.35
N ARG A 524 3.32 25.10 28.83
CA ARG A 524 2.14 24.22 28.92
C ARG A 524 1.14 24.74 29.95
N LEU A 525 1.61 25.12 31.14
CA LEU A 525 0.78 25.77 32.16
C LEU A 525 0.12 27.08 31.66
N ARG A 526 0.86 27.90 30.91
CA ARG A 526 0.30 29.14 30.33
C ARG A 526 -0.75 28.85 29.24
N LYS A 527 -0.58 27.79 28.44
CA LYS A 527 -1.56 27.38 27.43
C LYS A 527 -2.86 26.90 28.09
N GLU A 528 -2.74 26.23 29.24
CA GLU A 528 -3.87 25.78 30.06
C GLU A 528 -4.63 26.96 30.70
N GLN A 529 -3.92 28.01 31.15
CA GLN A 529 -4.50 29.28 31.63
C GLN A 529 -5.30 30.04 30.56
N GLY A 530 -4.97 29.88 29.28
CA GLY A 530 -5.60 30.60 28.17
C GLY A 530 -6.96 30.05 27.72
N ARG A 531 -7.42 28.93 28.29
CA ARG A 531 -8.70 28.32 27.93
C ARG A 531 -9.86 28.99 28.69
N PRO A 532 -10.99 29.34 28.01
CA PRO A 532 -12.18 29.84 28.69
C PRO A 532 -12.73 28.78 29.64
N ALA A 533 -13.32 29.22 30.77
CA ALA A 533 -13.84 28.35 31.83
C ALA A 533 -14.95 27.37 31.37
N SER A 534 -15.39 27.43 30.11
CA SER A 534 -16.32 26.50 29.49
C SER A 534 -15.74 25.13 29.13
N VAL A 535 -14.44 24.90 29.36
CA VAL A 535 -13.75 23.60 29.12
C VAL A 535 -13.20 23.00 30.42
N MET A 536 -13.59 23.53 31.58
CA MET A 536 -13.45 22.79 32.86
C MET A 536 -14.70 21.94 33.08
N ALA A 537 -14.48 20.69 33.48
CA ALA A 537 -15.39 19.53 33.42
C ALA A 537 -16.89 19.80 33.73
N PRO A 538 -17.83 19.11 33.07
CA PRO A 538 -19.25 19.22 33.40
C PRO A 538 -19.59 18.35 34.63
N THR A 539 -20.17 18.97 35.65
CA THR A 539 -20.94 18.28 36.70
C THR A 539 -22.20 17.63 36.09
N LYS A 540 -22.56 16.44 36.61
CA LYS A 540 -23.66 15.54 36.20
C LYS A 540 -24.99 16.24 35.85
N ASP A 541 -25.27 17.40 36.43
CA ASP A 541 -26.54 18.11 36.29
C ASP A 541 -26.81 18.60 34.84
N ARG A 542 -25.76 18.88 34.06
CA ARG A 542 -25.91 19.41 32.69
C ARG A 542 -26.32 18.36 31.66
N VAL A 543 -26.06 17.08 31.94
CA VAL A 543 -26.50 15.95 31.10
C VAL A 543 -27.97 15.64 31.38
N VAL A 544 -28.37 15.69 32.66
CA VAL A 544 -29.77 15.53 33.07
C VAL A 544 -30.65 16.66 32.51
N ASP A 545 -30.16 17.90 32.50
CA ASP A 545 -30.88 19.03 31.91
C ASP A 545 -30.98 18.95 30.38
N ARG A 546 -29.97 18.40 29.70
CA ARG A 546 -30.02 18.14 28.25
C ARG A 546 -30.99 17.01 27.90
N LEU A 547 -31.04 15.96 28.73
CA LEU A 547 -31.99 14.86 28.58
C LEU A 547 -33.42 15.31 28.88
N ARG A 548 -33.64 16.16 29.89
CA ARG A 548 -34.96 16.78 30.17
C ARG A 548 -35.42 17.70 29.04
N LYS A 549 -34.53 18.50 28.44
CA LYS A 549 -34.85 19.34 27.26
C LYS A 549 -35.07 18.54 25.98
N LYS A 550 -34.45 17.37 25.81
CA LYS A 550 -34.74 16.44 24.71
C LYS A 550 -36.07 15.72 24.93
N ALA A 551 -36.37 15.30 26.15
CA ALA A 551 -37.65 14.69 26.51
C ALA A 551 -38.83 15.67 26.35
N SER A 552 -38.67 16.94 26.72
CA SER A 552 -39.73 17.95 26.52
C SER A 552 -39.95 18.30 25.04
N LYS A 553 -38.91 18.24 24.20
CA LYS A 553 -39.03 18.40 22.74
C LYS A 553 -39.71 17.22 22.05
N ILE A 554 -39.57 16.00 22.60
CA ILE A 554 -40.27 14.81 22.09
C ILE A 554 -41.75 14.84 22.54
N ALA A 555 -42.04 15.35 23.74
CA ALA A 555 -43.41 15.49 24.25
C ALA A 555 -44.24 16.60 23.57
N LEU A 556 -43.60 17.58 22.91
CA LEU A 556 -44.29 18.70 22.22
C LEU A 556 -44.62 18.41 20.74
N GLY A 557 -44.26 17.23 20.22
CA GLY A 557 -44.58 16.78 18.85
C GLY A 557 -45.71 15.74 18.76
N VAL A 558 -46.26 15.31 19.90
CA VAL A 558 -47.38 14.38 19.96
C VAL A 558 -48.52 15.06 20.71
N GLY A 559 -49.28 15.88 19.97
CA GLY A 559 -50.61 16.27 20.38
C GLY A 559 -51.53 15.05 20.30
N GLU A 560 -52.02 14.63 21.46
CA GLU A 560 -53.23 13.85 21.73
C GLU A 560 -53.63 12.76 20.72
N GLY A 561 -53.27 11.52 21.05
CA GLY A 561 -53.82 10.35 20.38
C GLY A 561 -53.33 9.03 20.95
N VAL A 562 -54.12 8.49 21.87
CA VAL A 562 -54.23 7.06 22.24
C VAL A 562 -53.22 6.53 23.28
N ALA A 563 -53.77 6.33 24.48
CA ALA A 563 -53.27 5.42 25.51
C ALA A 563 -53.39 3.95 25.06
N GLY A 564 -52.39 3.14 25.41
CA GLY A 564 -52.33 1.70 25.16
C GLY A 564 -50.94 1.18 25.44
#